data_AF-A0A662WEE9-F1
#
_entry.id   AF-A0A662WEE9-F1
#
_cell.length_a   1.000
_cell.length_b   1.000
_cell.length_c   1.000
_cell.angle_alpha   90.00
_cell.angle_beta   90.00
_cell.angle_gamma   90.00
#
_symmetry.space_group_name_H-M   'P 1'
#
loop_
_entity.id
_entity.type
_entity.pdbx_description
1 polymer ?
#
loop_
_entity_poly.entity_id
_entity_poly.type
_entity_poly.pdbx_seq_one_letter_code
_entity_poly.pdbx_strand_id
1 'polypeptide(L)'
;MIAQEERELRRVFDHLGSYRQKKKLVATIAACKERRQRLEVGRNNPEVSPLLNEKGAKMTRDEVEDEIRKLDQTLEKAVADQTALQSSSSGSSRVIKNEDLYEAIKALGKVCSKKEISDMIWEADENLDGVVDWEELRAMFNRNLLDKTELEPANLFNVVQFMTYDKKNCGVITADDTMAILFARYGQSQLEMRMKQLFGDSDELSFVDYLERVGTQRRSNVEARARA
;
A
#
# COMPACT_ATOMS: atom_id res chain seq x y z
N MET A 1 12.37 -5.37 17.56
CA MET A 1 11.11 -5.79 16.92
C MET A 1 10.78 -7.22 17.31
N ILE A 2 9.52 -7.55 17.60
CA ILE A 2 9.07 -8.92 17.88
C ILE A 2 8.85 -9.71 16.57
N ALA A 3 8.85 -11.04 16.62
CA ALA A 3 8.71 -11.88 15.42
C ALA A 3 7.42 -11.61 14.61
N GLN A 4 6.32 -11.29 15.30
CA GLN A 4 5.06 -10.92 14.63
C GLN A 4 5.19 -9.61 13.84
N GLU A 5 5.88 -8.60 14.37
CA GLU A 5 6.12 -7.34 13.68
C GLU A 5 7.02 -7.53 12.46
N GLU A 6 8.05 -8.36 12.56
CA GLU A 6 8.95 -8.63 11.43
C GLU A 6 8.20 -9.28 10.26
N ARG A 7 7.28 -10.21 10.57
CA ARG A 7 6.40 -10.83 9.57
C ARG A 7 5.49 -9.80 8.91
N GLU A 8 4.83 -8.95 9.68
CA GLU A 8 3.97 -7.90 9.13
C GLU A 8 4.76 -6.85 8.35
N LEU A 9 5.95 -6.48 8.83
CA LEU A 9 6.85 -5.57 8.13
C LEU A 9 7.28 -6.15 6.79
N ARG A 10 7.58 -7.45 6.73
CA ARG A 10 7.87 -8.14 5.46
C ARG A 10 6.69 -8.12 4.50
N ARG A 11 5.47 -8.36 5.01
CA ARG A 11 4.25 -8.23 4.21
C ARG A 11 4.09 -6.82 3.65
N VAL A 12 4.32 -5.80 4.46
CA VAL A 12 4.23 -4.39 4.03
C VAL A 12 5.29 -4.05 3.00
N PHE A 13 6.54 -4.46 3.20
CA PHE A 13 7.61 -4.31 2.22
C PHE A 13 7.25 -4.95 0.88
N ASP A 14 6.72 -6.17 0.95
CA ASP A 14 6.29 -6.92 -0.22
C ASP A 14 5.10 -6.28 -0.94
N HIS A 15 4.22 -5.62 -0.19
CA HIS A 15 3.10 -4.86 -0.71
C HIS A 15 3.55 -3.57 -1.40
N LEU A 16 4.44 -2.80 -0.75
CA LEU A 16 4.96 -1.53 -1.25
C LEU A 16 5.94 -1.70 -2.42
N GLY A 17 6.73 -2.77 -2.44
CA GLY A 17 7.67 -3.03 -3.52
C GLY A 17 6.95 -3.20 -4.86
N SER A 18 7.31 -2.39 -5.86
CA SER A 18 6.66 -2.35 -7.18
C SER A 18 5.15 -2.07 -7.14
N TYR A 19 4.65 -1.39 -6.10
CA TYR A 19 3.23 -1.09 -5.91
C TYR A 19 2.59 -0.44 -7.15
N ARG A 20 3.24 0.57 -7.74
CA ARG A 20 2.72 1.28 -8.92
C ARG A 20 2.54 0.34 -10.10
N GLN A 21 3.52 -0.54 -10.33
CA GLN A 21 3.47 -1.50 -11.42
C GLN A 21 2.37 -2.55 -11.19
N LYS A 22 2.27 -3.09 -9.96
CA LYS A 22 1.21 -4.02 -9.55
C LYS A 22 -0.18 -3.40 -9.76
N LYS A 23 -0.38 -2.16 -9.32
CA LYS A 23 -1.65 -1.42 -9.49
C LYS A 23 -2.03 -1.25 -10.96
N LYS A 24 -1.07 -0.91 -11.83
CA LYS A 24 -1.29 -0.83 -13.28
C LYS A 24 -1.71 -2.18 -13.88
N LEU A 25 -1.03 -3.26 -13.52
CA LEU A 25 -1.35 -4.60 -14.01
C LEU A 25 -2.76 -5.04 -13.58
N VAL A 26 -3.13 -4.80 -12.32
CA VAL A 26 -4.49 -5.08 -11.82
C VAL A 26 -5.55 -4.32 -12.63
N ALA A 27 -5.34 -3.03 -12.89
CA ALA A 27 -6.25 -2.22 -13.69
C ALA A 27 -6.35 -2.73 -15.14
N THR A 28 -5.22 -3.06 -15.77
CA THR A 28 -5.18 -3.63 -17.13
C THR A 28 -5.93 -4.96 -17.19
N ILE A 29 -5.69 -5.87 -16.25
CA ILE A 29 -6.36 -7.18 -16.19
C ILE A 29 -7.87 -7.00 -16.04
N ALA A 30 -8.31 -6.11 -15.15
CA ALA A 30 -9.74 -5.83 -14.95
C ALA A 30 -10.39 -5.27 -16.23
N ALA A 31 -9.76 -4.25 -16.85
CA ALA A 31 -10.25 -3.64 -18.08
C ALA A 31 -10.32 -4.63 -19.24
N CYS A 32 -9.29 -5.48 -19.42
CA CYS A 32 -9.30 -6.52 -20.45
C CYS A 32 -10.42 -7.54 -20.22
N LYS A 33 -10.62 -8.01 -18.97
CA LYS A 33 -11.70 -8.96 -18.63
C LYS A 33 -13.08 -8.37 -18.89
N GLU A 34 -13.33 -7.14 -18.44
CA GLU A 34 -14.60 -6.45 -18.64
C GLU A 34 -14.90 -6.26 -20.13
N ARG A 35 -13.93 -5.75 -20.90
CA ARG A 35 -14.11 -5.53 -22.34
C ARG A 35 -14.35 -6.84 -23.08
N ARG A 36 -13.57 -7.88 -22.77
CA ARG A 36 -13.72 -9.22 -23.35
C ARG A 36 -15.12 -9.78 -23.06
N GLN A 37 -15.58 -9.71 -21.82
CA GLN A 37 -16.91 -10.16 -21.43
C GLN A 37 -18.01 -9.41 -22.19
N ARG A 38 -17.87 -8.08 -22.34
CA ARG A 38 -18.83 -7.25 -23.09
C ARG A 38 -18.91 -7.64 -24.57
N LEU A 39 -17.76 -7.92 -25.20
CA LEU A 39 -17.72 -8.39 -26.60
C LEU A 39 -18.33 -9.79 -26.75
N GLU A 40 -18.09 -10.71 -25.81
CA GLU A 40 -18.71 -12.05 -25.83
C GLU A 40 -20.24 -12.00 -25.69
N VAL A 41 -20.74 -11.15 -24.79
CA VAL A 41 -22.19 -10.93 -24.62
C VAL A 41 -22.79 -10.30 -25.87
N GLY A 42 -22.17 -9.26 -26.44
CA GLY A 42 -22.65 -8.62 -27.66
C GLY A 42 -22.60 -9.54 -28.88
N ARG A 43 -21.62 -10.45 -28.95
CA ARG A 43 -21.52 -11.48 -30.01
C ARG A 43 -22.66 -12.49 -29.92
N ASN A 44 -23.03 -12.91 -28.71
CA ASN A 44 -24.09 -13.89 -28.50
C ASN A 44 -25.49 -13.26 -28.54
N ASN A 45 -25.61 -11.96 -28.24
CA ASN A 45 -26.90 -11.26 -28.20
C ASN A 45 -26.78 -9.81 -28.72
N PRO A 46 -26.78 -9.60 -30.06
CA PRO A 46 -26.53 -8.30 -30.69
C PRO A 46 -27.58 -7.23 -30.40
N GLU A 47 -28.81 -7.61 -30.04
CA GLU A 47 -29.90 -6.67 -29.73
C GLU A 47 -29.76 -6.04 -28.34
N VAL A 48 -29.10 -6.74 -27.40
CA VAL A 48 -28.99 -6.32 -25.99
C VAL A 48 -27.73 -5.51 -25.72
N SER A 49 -26.65 -5.74 -26.48
CA SER A 49 -25.40 -5.02 -26.30
C SER A 49 -24.74 -4.68 -27.64
N PRO A 50 -24.89 -3.44 -28.13
CA PRO A 50 -24.26 -3.00 -29.36
C PRO A 50 -22.74 -3.13 -29.28
N LEU A 51 -22.16 -3.86 -30.24
CA LEU A 51 -20.72 -4.05 -30.38
C LEU A 51 -20.11 -2.78 -30.98
N LEU A 52 -19.69 -1.85 -30.12
CA LEU A 52 -19.10 -0.57 -30.52
C LEU A 52 -17.60 -0.56 -30.23
N ASN A 53 -16.84 0.03 -31.15
CA ASN A 53 -15.42 0.34 -30.94
C ASN A 53 -15.24 1.59 -30.05
N GLU A 54 -13.99 1.96 -29.77
CA GLU A 54 -13.66 3.16 -28.97
C GLU A 54 -14.23 4.47 -29.54
N LYS A 55 -14.53 4.51 -30.85
CA LYS A 55 -15.11 5.67 -31.55
C LYS A 55 -16.63 5.63 -31.61
N GLY A 56 -17.27 4.65 -30.97
CA GLY A 56 -18.72 4.48 -30.98
C GLY A 56 -19.29 3.92 -32.28
N ALA A 57 -18.44 3.42 -33.19
CA ALA A 57 -18.89 2.80 -34.44
C ALA A 57 -19.16 1.30 -34.23
N LYS A 58 -20.19 0.79 -34.92
CA LYS A 58 -20.52 -0.65 -34.92
C LYS A 58 -19.35 -1.45 -35.48
N MET A 59 -18.98 -2.50 -34.77
CA MET A 59 -17.95 -3.44 -35.19
C MET A 59 -18.56 -4.58 -36.00
N THR A 60 -17.84 -5.00 -37.02
CA THR A 60 -18.07 -6.24 -37.75
C THR A 60 -17.69 -7.45 -36.91
N ARG A 61 -18.14 -8.64 -37.31
CA ARG A 61 -17.80 -9.88 -36.63
C ARG A 61 -16.28 -10.13 -36.60
N ASP A 62 -15.61 -9.91 -37.72
CA ASP A 62 -14.16 -10.12 -37.85
C ASP A 62 -13.38 -9.13 -36.96
N GLU A 63 -13.81 -7.86 -36.91
CA GLU A 63 -13.20 -6.86 -36.01
C GLU A 63 -13.37 -7.23 -34.54
N VAL A 64 -14.50 -7.83 -34.15
CA VAL A 64 -14.73 -8.31 -32.78
C VAL A 64 -13.84 -9.51 -32.46
N GLU A 65 -13.71 -10.46 -33.38
CA GLU A 65 -12.84 -11.62 -33.19
C GLU A 65 -11.36 -11.19 -33.07
N ASP A 66 -10.93 -10.24 -33.89
CA ASP A 66 -9.59 -9.64 -33.82
C ASP A 66 -9.35 -8.88 -32.51
N GLU A 67 -10.35 -8.13 -32.01
CA GLU A 67 -10.23 -7.41 -30.74
C GLU A 67 -10.15 -8.39 -29.56
N ILE A 68 -11.00 -9.43 -29.52
CA ILE A 68 -10.94 -10.48 -28.49
C ILE A 68 -9.55 -11.12 -28.46
N ARG A 69 -8.99 -11.46 -29.63
CA ARG A 69 -7.65 -12.05 -29.72
C ARG A 69 -6.56 -11.12 -29.17
N LYS A 70 -6.64 -9.82 -29.45
CA LYS A 70 -5.69 -8.82 -28.90
C LYS A 70 -5.85 -8.66 -27.38
N LEU A 71 -7.10 -8.70 -26.88
CA LEU A 71 -7.39 -8.64 -25.46
C LEU A 71 -6.85 -9.87 -24.71
N ASP A 72 -7.02 -11.07 -25.26
CA ASP A 72 -6.50 -12.31 -24.70
C ASP A 72 -4.96 -12.27 -24.61
N GLN A 73 -4.27 -11.83 -25.66
CA GLN A 73 -2.81 -11.65 -25.64
C GLN A 73 -2.35 -10.65 -24.58
N THR A 74 -3.06 -9.52 -24.46
CA THR A 74 -2.75 -8.48 -23.46
C THR A 74 -3.00 -8.99 -22.04
N LEU A 75 -4.09 -9.73 -21.84
CA LEU A 75 -4.45 -10.33 -20.57
C LEU A 75 -3.44 -11.39 -20.14
N GLU A 76 -3.05 -12.30 -21.05
CA GLU A 76 -2.05 -13.34 -20.79
C GLU A 76 -0.71 -12.70 -20.39
N LYS A 77 -0.25 -11.69 -21.14
CA LYS A 77 0.96 -10.94 -20.80
C LYS A 77 0.86 -10.26 -19.44
N ALA A 78 -0.23 -9.55 -19.15
CA ALA A 78 -0.40 -8.84 -17.89
C ALA A 78 -0.46 -9.79 -16.68
N VAL A 79 -1.09 -10.96 -16.84
CA VAL A 79 -1.14 -12.01 -15.81
C VAL A 79 0.23 -12.65 -15.62
N ALA A 80 0.99 -12.89 -16.69
CA ALA A 80 2.36 -13.38 -16.61
C ALA A 80 3.27 -12.38 -15.88
N ASP A 81 3.20 -11.09 -16.23
CA ASP A 81 3.94 -10.00 -15.57
C ASP A 81 3.56 -9.89 -14.08
N GLN A 82 2.26 -9.99 -13.75
CA GLN A 82 1.79 -9.98 -12.37
C GLN A 82 2.34 -11.17 -11.57
N THR A 83 2.34 -12.36 -12.17
CA THR A 83 2.88 -13.58 -11.57
C THR A 83 4.39 -13.46 -11.37
N ALA A 84 5.13 -12.92 -12.34
CA ALA A 84 6.57 -12.69 -12.22
C ALA A 84 6.91 -11.77 -11.05
N LEU A 85 6.14 -10.69 -10.85
CA LEU A 85 6.33 -9.78 -9.72
C LEU A 85 6.03 -10.42 -8.36
N GLN A 86 5.10 -11.37 -8.28
CA GLN A 86 4.80 -12.12 -7.06
C GLN A 86 5.88 -13.18 -6.76
N SER A 87 6.32 -13.88 -7.80
CA SER A 87 7.30 -14.97 -7.74
C SER A 87 8.76 -14.51 -7.67
N SER A 88 9.01 -13.19 -7.65
CA SER A 88 10.33 -12.59 -7.45
C SER A 88 10.83 -12.83 -6.02
N SER A 89 10.99 -14.10 -5.66
CA SER A 89 11.68 -14.60 -4.48
C SER A 89 13.17 -14.83 -4.77
N SER A 90 13.60 -14.64 -6.02
CA SER A 90 14.93 -15.04 -6.49
C SER A 90 15.43 -14.13 -7.63
N GLY A 91 16.05 -12.99 -7.32
CA GLY A 91 17.01 -12.36 -8.23
C GLY A 91 16.83 -10.89 -8.62
N SER A 92 15.69 -10.25 -8.35
CA SER A 92 15.61 -8.77 -8.34
C SER A 92 15.50 -8.31 -6.90
N SER A 93 16.42 -7.44 -6.46
CA SER A 93 16.30 -6.79 -5.16
C SER A 93 14.99 -6.00 -5.18
N ARG A 94 13.97 -6.50 -4.46
CA ARG A 94 12.73 -5.76 -4.27
C ARG A 94 13.09 -4.49 -3.54
N VAL A 95 12.59 -3.36 -4.02
CA VAL A 95 12.84 -2.04 -3.42
C VAL A 95 11.57 -1.21 -3.49
N ILE A 96 11.45 -0.26 -2.57
CA ILE A 96 10.36 0.72 -2.55
C ILE A 96 10.87 1.99 -3.22
N LYS A 97 10.23 2.38 -4.32
CA LYS A 97 10.56 3.62 -5.02
C LYS A 97 9.62 4.75 -4.58
N ASN A 98 10.05 5.98 -4.82
CA ASN A 98 9.22 7.18 -4.68
C ASN A 98 7.83 7.03 -5.32
N GLU A 99 7.78 6.50 -6.54
CA GLU A 99 6.52 6.31 -7.28
C GLU A 99 5.59 5.25 -6.67
N ASP A 100 6.16 4.24 -6.01
CA ASP A 100 5.42 3.17 -5.36
C ASP A 100 4.81 3.68 -4.07
N LEU A 101 5.62 4.37 -3.25
CA LEU A 101 5.16 4.97 -1.99
C LEU A 101 4.08 6.02 -2.23
N TYR A 102 4.24 6.87 -3.25
CA TYR A 102 3.23 7.87 -3.62
C TYR A 102 1.88 7.24 -3.97
N GLU A 103 1.86 6.21 -4.83
CA GLU A 103 0.61 5.57 -5.24
C GLU A 103 -0.04 4.78 -4.10
N ALA A 104 0.76 4.22 -3.18
CA ALA A 104 0.27 3.51 -2.00
C ALA A 104 -0.37 4.48 -1.00
N ILE A 105 0.31 5.58 -0.65
CA ILE A 105 -0.24 6.59 0.27
C ILE A 105 -1.50 7.24 -0.31
N LYS A 106 -1.52 7.48 -1.64
CA LYS A 106 -2.71 7.96 -2.34
C LYS A 106 -3.88 6.98 -2.25
N ALA A 107 -3.61 5.67 -2.32
CA ALA A 107 -4.65 4.65 -2.15
C ALA A 107 -5.19 4.57 -0.72
N LEU A 108 -4.38 4.94 0.28
CA LEU A 108 -4.81 5.10 1.68
C LEU A 108 -5.58 6.41 1.94
N GLY A 109 -5.82 7.23 0.92
CA GLY A 109 -6.65 8.43 1.01
C GLY A 109 -5.89 9.73 1.33
N LYS A 110 -4.57 9.70 1.47
CA LYS A 110 -3.75 10.91 1.66
C LYS A 110 -3.07 11.32 0.36
N VAL A 111 -3.17 12.59 -0.01
CA VAL A 111 -2.40 13.16 -1.11
C VAL A 111 -1.15 13.83 -0.54
N CYS A 112 0.03 13.37 -0.95
CA CYS A 112 1.31 13.97 -0.61
C CYS A 112 1.92 14.69 -1.83
N SER A 113 2.73 15.70 -1.58
CA SER A 113 3.60 16.30 -2.57
C SER A 113 4.77 15.37 -2.92
N LYS A 114 5.39 15.58 -4.10
CA LYS A 114 6.60 14.85 -4.48
C LYS A 114 7.75 15.04 -3.48
N LYS A 115 7.83 16.23 -2.88
CA LYS A 115 8.86 16.52 -1.87
C LYS A 115 8.64 15.68 -0.62
N GLU A 116 7.42 15.64 -0.08
CA GLU A 116 7.12 14.82 1.11
C GLU A 116 7.44 13.34 0.89
N ILE A 117 7.15 12.80 -0.30
CA ILE A 117 7.51 11.41 -0.64
C ILE A 117 9.03 11.22 -0.72
N SER A 118 9.74 12.16 -1.36
CA SER A 118 11.20 12.12 -1.44
C SER A 118 11.85 12.21 -0.07
N ASP A 119 11.33 13.06 0.81
CA ASP A 119 11.80 13.19 2.18
C ASP A 119 11.58 11.87 2.94
N MET A 120 10.40 11.24 2.81
CA MET A 120 10.12 9.93 3.43
C MET A 120 11.07 8.82 2.98
N ILE A 121 11.42 8.76 1.69
CA ILE A 121 12.40 7.79 1.18
C ILE A 121 13.79 8.10 1.75
N TRP A 122 14.19 9.37 1.70
CA TRP A 122 15.48 9.84 2.20
C TRP A 122 15.69 9.60 3.71
N GLU A 123 14.62 9.60 4.52
CA GLU A 123 14.67 9.27 5.94
C GLU A 123 15.15 7.83 6.23
N ALA A 124 15.05 6.92 5.25
CA ALA A 124 15.41 5.50 5.40
C ALA A 124 16.55 5.03 4.49
N ASP A 125 16.78 5.72 3.37
CA ASP A 125 17.83 5.44 2.38
C ASP A 125 19.23 5.77 2.94
N GLU A 126 19.92 4.76 3.49
CA GLU A 126 21.23 4.92 4.13
C GLU A 126 22.36 4.92 3.10
N ASN A 127 22.15 4.26 1.97
CA ASN A 127 23.17 4.10 0.93
C ASN A 127 23.09 5.18 -0.18
N LEU A 128 22.04 6.02 -0.15
CA LEU A 128 21.76 7.12 -1.07
C LEU A 128 21.50 6.68 -2.52
N ASP A 129 20.89 5.51 -2.73
CA ASP A 129 20.52 5.01 -4.06
C ASP A 129 19.13 5.49 -4.54
N GLY A 130 18.40 6.24 -3.69
CA GLY A 130 17.11 6.83 -3.98
C GLY A 130 15.93 5.85 -3.90
N VAL A 131 16.15 4.66 -3.35
CA VAL A 131 15.11 3.67 -3.05
C VAL A 131 15.24 3.18 -1.61
N VAL A 132 14.31 2.34 -1.16
CA VAL A 132 14.40 1.70 0.16
C VAL A 132 14.38 0.19 -0.04
N ASP A 133 15.46 -0.48 0.36
CA ASP A 133 15.54 -1.94 0.37
C ASP A 133 15.00 -2.55 1.68
N TRP A 134 15.08 -3.88 1.80
CA TRP A 134 14.55 -4.59 2.96
C TRP A 134 15.31 -4.25 4.25
N GLU A 135 16.63 -4.16 4.20
CA GLU A 135 17.44 -3.90 5.39
C GLU A 135 17.28 -2.45 5.84
N GLU A 136 17.17 -1.50 4.91
CA GLU A 136 16.89 -0.09 5.19
C GLU A 136 15.51 0.09 5.83
N LEU A 137 14.47 -0.53 5.27
CA LEU A 137 13.12 -0.47 5.86
C LEU A 137 13.13 -1.06 7.28
N ARG A 138 13.79 -2.20 7.45
CA ARG A 138 13.90 -2.90 8.74
C ARG A 138 14.70 -2.11 9.76
N ALA A 139 15.79 -1.46 9.34
CA ALA A 139 16.61 -0.61 10.19
C ALA A 139 15.82 0.62 10.64
N MET A 140 15.20 1.35 9.71
CA MET A 140 14.35 2.51 10.00
C MET A 140 13.21 2.16 10.96
N PHE A 141 12.54 1.02 10.74
CA PHE A 141 11.46 0.57 11.62
C PHE A 141 11.97 0.28 13.03
N ASN A 142 13.09 -0.46 13.16
CA ASN A 142 13.68 -0.76 14.46
C ASN A 142 14.17 0.49 15.21
N ARG A 143 14.80 1.46 14.51
CA ARG A 143 15.21 2.74 15.13
C ARG A 143 14.03 3.44 15.76
N ASN A 144 12.94 3.63 15.00
CA ASN A 144 11.74 4.28 15.48
C ASN A 144 11.06 3.53 16.64
N LEU A 145 11.08 2.19 16.65
CA LEU A 145 10.54 1.41 17.77
C LEU A 145 11.33 1.58 19.07
N LEU A 146 12.65 1.75 18.96
CA LEU A 146 13.55 1.89 20.10
C LEU A 146 13.76 3.35 20.50
N ASP A 147 13.25 4.30 19.72
CA ASP A 147 13.41 5.72 19.95
C ASP A 147 12.58 6.19 21.15
N LYS A 148 13.28 6.40 22.27
CA LYS A 148 12.71 7.01 23.48
C LYS A 148 12.73 8.54 23.44
N THR A 149 13.45 9.11 22.48
CA THR A 149 13.65 10.55 22.35
C THR A 149 12.62 11.21 21.44
N GLU A 150 11.93 10.43 20.61
CA GLU A 150 11.00 10.91 19.57
C GLU A 150 11.65 11.89 18.58
N LEU A 151 12.98 11.84 18.45
CA LEU A 151 13.76 12.67 17.52
C LEU A 151 14.00 11.96 16.19
N GLU A 152 13.79 10.63 16.11
CA GLU A 152 13.90 9.91 14.85
C GLU A 152 12.86 10.43 13.84
N PRO A 153 13.23 10.59 12.57
CA PRO A 153 12.26 10.83 11.51
C PRO A 153 11.27 9.66 11.44
N ALA A 154 9.98 9.99 11.41
CA ALA A 154 8.91 8.99 11.53
C ALA A 154 7.87 9.07 10.41
N ASN A 155 8.10 9.82 9.34
CA ASN A 155 7.07 9.97 8.31
C ASN A 155 6.88 8.65 7.56
N LEU A 156 7.97 8.02 7.11
CA LEU A 156 7.90 6.69 6.51
C LEU A 156 7.51 5.63 7.55
N PHE A 157 8.02 5.73 8.78
CA PHE A 157 7.65 4.83 9.88
C PHE A 157 6.14 4.80 10.10
N ASN A 158 5.48 5.96 10.17
CA ASN A 158 4.05 6.05 10.42
C ASN A 158 3.23 5.39 9.31
N VAL A 159 3.62 5.57 8.05
CA VAL A 159 2.99 4.89 6.90
C VAL A 159 3.10 3.37 7.07
N VAL A 160 4.32 2.89 7.28
CA VAL A 160 4.62 1.46 7.38
C VAL A 160 3.94 0.84 8.60
N GLN A 161 3.99 1.50 9.76
CA GLN A 161 3.37 1.06 11.00
C GLN A 161 1.86 0.93 10.85
N PHE A 162 1.18 1.88 10.22
CA PHE A 162 -0.24 1.75 9.90
C PHE A 162 -0.51 0.51 9.04
N MET A 163 0.27 0.32 7.97
CA MET A 163 0.10 -0.82 7.06
C MET A 163 0.38 -2.17 7.73
N THR A 164 1.21 -2.22 8.79
CA THR A 164 1.41 -3.46 9.56
C THR A 164 0.14 -3.87 10.33
N TYR A 165 -0.70 -2.91 10.70
CA TYR A 165 -2.01 -3.14 11.30
C TYR A 165 -3.07 -3.48 10.24
N ASP A 166 -3.05 -2.81 9.09
CA ASP A 166 -3.99 -3.03 7.98
C ASP A 166 -3.69 -4.34 7.22
N LYS A 167 -4.06 -5.47 7.82
CA LYS A 167 -3.86 -6.81 7.23
C LYS A 167 -4.67 -7.02 5.96
N LYS A 168 -5.83 -6.35 5.85
CA LYS A 168 -6.76 -6.48 4.72
C LYS A 168 -6.40 -5.53 3.57
N ASN A 169 -5.48 -4.59 3.79
CA ASN A 169 -5.14 -3.50 2.87
C ASN A 169 -6.37 -2.68 2.44
N CYS A 170 -7.28 -2.42 3.38
CA CYS A 170 -8.53 -1.70 3.13
C CYS A 170 -8.46 -0.21 3.51
N GLY A 171 -7.35 0.26 4.07
CA GLY A 171 -7.14 1.66 4.44
C GLY A 171 -7.80 2.09 5.76
N VAL A 172 -8.37 1.14 6.49
CA VAL A 172 -9.01 1.31 7.80
C VAL A 172 -8.54 0.17 8.70
N ILE A 173 -8.13 0.51 9.92
CA ILE A 173 -7.73 -0.47 10.95
C ILE A 173 -8.72 -0.44 12.10
N THR A 174 -8.98 -1.60 12.67
CA THR A 174 -9.83 -1.74 13.86
C THR A 174 -9.00 -1.90 15.13
N ALA A 175 -9.61 -1.70 16.31
CA ALA A 175 -8.96 -1.97 17.59
C ALA A 175 -8.39 -3.41 17.64
N ASP A 176 -9.15 -4.40 17.17
CA ASP A 176 -8.73 -5.80 17.11
C ASP A 176 -7.50 -6.03 16.22
N ASP A 177 -7.41 -5.32 15.08
CA ASP A 177 -6.27 -5.44 14.16
C ASP A 177 -4.95 -5.03 14.85
N THR A 178 -5.01 -4.06 15.76
CA THR A 178 -3.84 -3.51 16.46
C THR A 178 -3.52 -4.22 17.78
N MET A 179 -4.51 -4.87 18.41
CA MET A 179 -4.42 -5.36 19.79
C MET A 179 -3.27 -6.34 20.01
N ALA A 180 -3.13 -7.33 19.12
CA ALA A 180 -2.09 -8.34 19.26
C ALA A 180 -0.68 -7.75 19.23
N ILE A 181 -0.42 -6.80 18.31
CA ILE A 181 0.89 -6.17 18.15
C ILE A 181 1.17 -5.25 19.35
N LEU A 182 0.20 -4.44 19.77
CA LEU A 182 0.35 -3.54 20.91
C LEU A 182 0.55 -4.30 22.22
N PHE A 183 -0.19 -5.40 22.44
CA PHE A 183 -0.05 -6.25 23.61
C PHE A 183 1.33 -6.90 23.67
N ALA A 184 1.79 -7.47 22.55
CA ALA A 184 3.09 -8.11 22.50
C ALA A 184 4.25 -7.10 22.66
N ARG A 185 4.06 -5.84 22.28
CA ARG A 185 5.06 -4.77 22.42
C ARG A 185 5.11 -4.17 23.82
N TYR A 186 3.95 -3.82 24.40
CA TYR A 186 3.87 -3.01 25.61
C TYR A 186 3.36 -3.77 26.84
N GLY A 187 2.85 -4.99 26.65
CA GLY A 187 2.19 -5.77 27.67
C GLY A 187 0.81 -5.21 28.05
N GLN A 188 0.13 -5.93 28.96
CA GLN A 188 -1.21 -5.58 29.40
C GLN A 188 -1.30 -4.20 30.07
N SER A 189 -0.27 -3.80 30.82
CA SER A 189 -0.28 -2.57 31.63
C SER A 189 -0.39 -1.29 30.82
N GLN A 190 0.12 -1.29 29.59
CA GLN A 190 0.13 -0.12 28.70
C GLN A 190 -0.85 -0.26 27.53
N LEU A 191 -1.40 -1.46 27.30
CA LEU A 191 -2.29 -1.71 26.16
C LEU A 191 -3.48 -0.75 26.14
N GLU A 192 -4.20 -0.63 27.24
CA GLU A 192 -5.41 0.20 27.32
C GLU A 192 -5.10 1.68 27.04
N MET A 193 -4.02 2.21 27.64
CA MET A 193 -3.57 3.58 27.39
C MET A 193 -3.25 3.80 25.91
N ARG A 194 -2.53 2.85 25.27
CA ARG A 194 -2.15 2.95 23.85
C ARG A 194 -3.35 2.83 22.92
N MET A 195 -4.29 1.93 23.23
CA MET A 195 -5.55 1.82 22.52
C MET A 195 -6.33 3.12 22.58
N LYS A 196 -6.50 3.69 23.78
CA LYS A 196 -7.22 4.95 23.95
C LYS A 196 -6.54 6.11 23.22
N GLN A 197 -5.22 6.17 23.18
CA GLN A 197 -4.49 7.17 22.40
C GLN A 197 -4.76 7.03 20.89
N LEU A 198 -4.75 5.81 20.39
CA LEU A 198 -4.88 5.53 18.96
C LEU A 198 -6.32 5.63 18.46
N PHE A 199 -7.27 5.05 19.19
CA PHE A 199 -8.67 4.87 18.81
C PHE A 199 -9.60 5.89 19.47
N GLY A 200 -9.29 6.32 20.69
CA GLY A 200 -10.15 7.25 21.44
C GLY A 200 -11.50 6.58 21.73
N ASP A 201 -12.57 7.20 21.24
CA ASP A 201 -13.95 6.67 21.35
C ASP A 201 -14.42 5.94 20.07
N SER A 202 -13.55 5.80 19.06
CA SER A 202 -13.85 5.10 17.80
C SER A 202 -13.23 3.70 17.80
N ASP A 203 -13.91 2.70 17.24
CA ASP A 203 -13.35 1.35 17.07
C ASP A 203 -12.61 1.16 15.74
N GLU A 204 -12.73 2.14 14.83
CA GLU A 204 -12.09 2.17 13.52
C GLU A 204 -11.23 3.42 13.36
N LEU A 205 -10.16 3.30 12.59
CA LEU A 205 -9.23 4.39 12.34
C LEU A 205 -8.75 4.37 10.89
N SER A 206 -9.01 5.46 10.17
CA SER A 206 -8.47 5.64 8.82
C SER A 206 -6.98 6.00 8.86
N PHE A 207 -6.29 5.86 7.73
CA PHE A 207 -4.89 6.27 7.64
C PHE A 207 -4.67 7.76 7.97
N VAL A 208 -5.59 8.63 7.54
CA VAL A 208 -5.47 10.08 7.77
C VAL A 208 -5.64 10.40 9.26
N ASP A 209 -6.66 9.82 9.89
CA ASP A 209 -6.91 10.00 11.32
C ASP A 209 -5.77 9.42 12.15
N TYR A 210 -5.22 8.27 11.76
CA TYR A 210 -4.03 7.68 12.37
C TYR A 210 -2.86 8.67 12.40
N LEU A 211 -2.55 9.31 11.26
CA LEU A 211 -1.47 10.29 11.18
C LEU A 211 -1.70 11.51 12.08
N GLU A 212 -2.96 11.95 12.19
CA GLU A 212 -3.32 13.06 13.08
C GLU A 212 -3.10 12.69 14.55
N ARG A 213 -3.51 11.48 14.97
CA ARG A 213 -3.34 10.99 16.34
C ARG A 213 -1.87 10.88 16.73
N VAL A 214 -1.06 10.20 15.91
CA VAL A 214 0.38 10.02 16.21
C VAL A 214 1.16 11.34 16.13
N GLY A 215 0.78 12.22 15.19
CA GLY A 215 1.38 13.56 15.07
C GLY A 215 1.07 14.46 16.26
N THR A 216 -0.17 14.43 16.76
CA THR A 216 -0.58 15.20 17.95
C THR A 216 0.13 14.71 19.20
N GLN A 217 0.25 13.39 19.37
CA GLN A 217 0.98 12.79 20.48
C GLN A 217 2.45 13.23 20.51
N ARG A 218 3.15 13.11 19.37
CA ARG A 218 4.56 13.55 19.27
C ARG A 218 4.73 15.04 19.60
N ARG A 219 3.86 15.91 19.05
CA ARG A 219 3.91 17.35 19.37
C ARG A 219 3.71 17.62 20.86
N SER A 220 2.71 16.98 21.47
CA SER A 220 2.43 17.12 22.90
C SER A 220 3.62 16.67 23.77
N ASN A 221 4.29 15.58 23.39
CA ASN A 221 5.45 15.06 24.12
C ASN A 221 6.67 15.98 24.01
N VAL A 222 6.91 16.54 22.82
CA VAL A 222 7.97 17.54 22.60
C VAL A 222 7.71 18.80 23.42
N GLU A 223 6.48 19.31 23.43
CA GLU A 223 6.10 20.48 24.22
C GLU A 223 6.25 20.25 25.72
N ALA A 224 5.83 19.08 26.22
CA ALA A 224 5.96 18.74 27.64
C ALA A 224 7.42 18.72 28.09
N ARG A 225 8.33 18.22 27.23
CA ARG A 225 9.78 18.18 27.52
C ARG A 225 10.44 19.56 27.42
N ALA A 226 9.97 20.42 26.52
CA ALA A 226 10.46 21.80 26.44
C ALA A 226 10.08 22.65 27.67
N ARG A 227 9.05 22.23 28.42
CA ARG A 227 8.56 22.91 29.65
C ARG A 227 9.13 22.32 30.94
N ALA A 228 9.82 21.18 30.88
CA ALA A 228 10.41 20.48 32.03
C ALA A 228 11.88 20.89 32.23
#